data_AF-A0A0K8R5Z2-F1
#
_entry.id   AF-A0A0K8R5Z2-F1
#
_cell.length_a   1.000
_cell.length_b   1.000
_cell.length_c   1.000
_cell.angle_alpha   90.00
_cell.angle_beta   90.00
_cell.angle_gamma   90.00
#
_symmetry.space_group_name_H-M   'P 1'
#
loop_
_entity.id
_entity.type
_entity.pdbx_description
1 polymer ?
#
loop_
_entity_poly.entity_id
_entity_poly.type
_entity_poly.pdbx_seq_one_letter_code
_entity_poly.pdbx_strand_id
1 'polypeptide(L)'
;MSSLAGSFNADPRDRGSIDPTPDTSVNSDRTPQKSKLLYDIEVCSRYLGGAESNMAVIEVGIFSGFVPVEKDLKEEAARNELLAKYEITEKNVILYFDKIPAEVPTCVKFRAEREHVVHNVQSAVVKVYDYYNPMHSCTQFYGPGSTSPLLKLICEDNQCQCAEAECPSKEPFHEITKAGTTFKQRKNLGTMACDKHDFAWKGQVFSNEVENGYRNIRFKVDVVVKEGAENNTALVSNLKILRARELCHMADLTVGGIYVIFGQDSEPFERNGNVIRRYDLNQNVRIFNMHDRSSTPEYRKLSSLFQWLTTGFIKRGGCGPQ
;
A
#
# COMPACT_ATOMS: atom_id res chain seq x y z
N MET A 1 -36.05 -6.16 -20.04
CA MET A 1 -34.59 -6.05 -19.86
C MET A 1 -34.37 -5.13 -18.67
N SER A 2 -34.29 -5.70 -17.47
CA SER A 2 -34.21 -4.93 -16.23
C SER A 2 -32.76 -4.92 -15.76
N SER A 3 -32.03 -3.85 -16.06
CA SER A 3 -30.71 -3.63 -15.46
C SER A 3 -30.90 -3.00 -14.07
N LEU A 4 -30.00 -3.28 -13.15
CA LEU A 4 -29.84 -2.54 -11.89
C LEU A 4 -28.47 -1.87 -11.99
N ALA A 5 -28.33 -0.63 -11.51
CA ALA A 5 -27.05 0.08 -11.50
C ALA A 5 -26.73 0.54 -10.07
N GLY A 6 -25.51 0.25 -9.62
CA GLY A 6 -24.97 0.66 -8.32
C GLY A 6 -23.69 1.49 -8.49
N SER A 7 -23.40 2.33 -7.49
CA SER A 7 -22.14 3.05 -7.35
C SER A 7 -21.68 2.89 -5.90
N PHE A 8 -20.39 2.62 -5.69
CA PHE A 8 -19.85 2.20 -4.39
C PHE A 8 -18.51 2.91 -4.12
N ASN A 9 -18.39 3.52 -2.95
CA ASN A 9 -17.14 4.13 -2.47
C ASN A 9 -16.89 3.65 -1.03
N ALA A 10 -15.64 3.30 -0.73
CA ALA A 10 -15.17 2.99 0.62
C ALA A 10 -14.02 3.94 0.96
N ASP A 11 -14.23 4.86 1.89
CA ASP A 11 -13.28 5.94 2.20
C ASP A 11 -12.80 5.80 3.66
N PRO A 12 -11.48 5.77 3.92
CA PRO A 12 -10.95 5.70 5.29
C PRO A 12 -11.02 7.08 5.97
N ARG A 13 -11.48 7.14 7.23
CA ARG A 13 -11.37 8.35 8.07
C ARG A 13 -10.25 8.23 9.08
N ASP A 14 -9.33 9.18 9.05
CA ASP A 14 -8.34 9.40 10.10
C ASP A 14 -8.93 10.34 11.16
N ARG A 15 -8.98 9.92 12.43
CA ARG A 15 -9.45 10.78 13.53
C ARG A 15 -8.49 10.66 14.71
N GLY A 16 -7.42 11.44 14.67
CA GLY A 16 -6.54 11.70 15.80
C GLY A 16 -6.82 13.08 16.41
N SER A 17 -7.42 13.11 17.61
CA SER A 17 -7.37 14.27 18.51
C SER A 17 -6.59 13.83 19.74
N ILE A 18 -5.42 14.44 19.98
CA ILE A 18 -4.59 14.22 21.17
C ILE A 18 -4.64 15.49 21.99
N ASP A 19 -5.32 15.44 23.13
CA ASP A 19 -5.19 16.43 24.20
C ASP A 19 -3.90 16.14 25.02
N PRO A 20 -3.13 17.14 25.46
CA PRO A 20 -1.87 16.92 26.15
C PRO A 20 -2.04 17.03 27.67
N THR A 21 -1.90 15.92 28.39
CA THR A 21 -1.43 15.95 29.78
C THR A 21 -0.45 14.81 30.03
N PRO A 22 0.75 15.08 30.57
CA PRO A 22 1.73 14.05 30.87
C PRO A 22 1.51 13.56 32.30
N ASP A 23 1.17 12.28 32.47
CA ASP A 23 1.41 11.61 33.73
C ASP A 23 2.12 10.28 33.53
N THR A 24 3.11 10.10 34.38
CA THR A 24 4.20 9.14 34.30
C THR A 24 3.82 7.89 35.06
N SER A 25 3.72 6.74 34.38
CA SER A 25 4.06 5.45 34.97
C SER A 25 4.19 4.39 33.88
N VAL A 26 5.41 3.86 33.76
CA VAL A 26 5.76 2.72 32.92
C VAL A 26 5.07 1.47 33.45
N ASN A 27 4.26 0.81 32.62
CA ASN A 27 4.04 -0.62 32.77
C ASN A 27 3.99 -1.30 31.40
N SER A 28 4.85 -2.30 31.25
CA SER A 28 5.09 -3.06 30.02
C SER A 28 4.05 -4.16 29.90
N ASP A 29 3.03 -3.93 29.07
CA ASP A 29 2.23 -5.00 28.49
C ASP A 29 2.13 -4.77 26.98
N ARG A 30 3.03 -5.40 26.22
CA ARG A 30 2.99 -5.39 24.74
C ARG A 30 1.93 -6.38 24.29
N THR A 31 0.67 -6.00 24.43
CA THR A 31 -0.38 -6.51 23.54
C THR A 31 -0.08 -6.00 22.12
N PRO A 32 -0.21 -6.85 21.08
CA PRO A 32 -0.11 -6.37 19.72
C PRO A 32 -1.18 -5.31 19.54
N GLN A 33 -0.77 -4.06 19.32
CA GLN A 33 -1.66 -2.93 19.13
C GLN A 33 -2.50 -3.24 17.88
N LYS A 34 -3.71 -3.79 18.08
CA LYS A 34 -4.72 -3.99 17.03
C LYS A 34 -4.97 -2.62 16.43
N SER A 35 -4.34 -2.27 15.29
CA SER A 35 -4.70 -1.02 14.65
C SER A 35 -6.16 -1.12 14.23
N LYS A 36 -6.99 -0.26 14.81
CA LYS A 36 -8.45 -0.18 14.60
C LYS A 36 -8.69 0.49 13.26
N LEU A 37 -8.44 -0.24 12.18
CA LEU A 37 -8.77 0.23 10.84
C LEU A 37 -10.28 0.10 10.65
N LEU A 38 -10.92 1.20 10.28
CA LEU A 38 -12.37 1.32 10.13
C LEU A 38 -12.69 1.81 8.72
N TYR A 39 -13.59 1.12 8.04
CA TYR A 39 -14.06 1.50 6.70
C TYR A 39 -15.52 1.92 6.74
N ASP A 40 -15.83 3.06 6.15
CA ASP A 40 -17.20 3.44 5.82
C ASP A 40 -17.61 2.70 4.53
N ILE A 41 -18.66 1.87 4.61
CA ILE A 41 -19.23 1.16 3.46
C ILE A 41 -20.59 1.78 3.15
N GLU A 42 -20.78 2.22 1.91
CA GLU A 42 -22.03 2.78 1.42
C GLU A 42 -22.47 2.05 0.16
N VAL A 43 -23.68 1.48 0.21
CA VAL A 43 -24.23 0.64 -0.84
C VAL A 43 -25.52 1.26 -1.35
N CYS A 44 -25.52 1.69 -2.61
CA CYS A 44 -26.67 2.29 -3.27
C CYS A 44 -27.20 1.41 -4.39
N SER A 45 -28.52 1.29 -4.49
CA SER A 45 -29.21 0.57 -5.56
C SER A 45 -30.44 1.32 -6.04
N ARG A 46 -30.77 1.16 -7.33
CA ARG A 46 -31.95 1.78 -7.96
C ARG A 46 -32.51 0.85 -9.02
N TYR A 47 -33.82 0.64 -9.01
CA TYR A 47 -34.50 -0.20 -9.99
C TYR A 47 -34.63 0.50 -11.34
N LEU A 48 -34.30 -0.16 -12.46
CA LEU A 48 -34.38 0.47 -13.79
C LEU A 48 -35.58 0.02 -14.63
N GLY A 49 -36.48 -0.79 -14.09
CA GLY A 49 -37.65 -1.32 -14.82
C GLY A 49 -38.84 -0.36 -14.97
N GLY A 50 -38.66 0.95 -14.76
CA GLY A 50 -39.66 1.98 -15.03
C GLY A 50 -40.72 2.22 -13.95
N ALA A 51 -40.83 1.36 -12.93
CA ALA A 51 -41.67 1.51 -11.73
C ALA A 51 -40.90 1.00 -10.50
N GLU A 52 -41.48 1.02 -9.30
CA GLU A 52 -40.82 0.43 -8.11
C GLU A 52 -40.65 -1.09 -8.25
N SER A 53 -39.61 -1.65 -7.62
CA SER A 53 -39.44 -3.11 -7.57
C SER A 53 -40.44 -3.76 -6.60
N ASN A 54 -40.58 -5.09 -6.69
CA ASN A 54 -41.07 -5.90 -5.57
C ASN A 54 -40.00 -5.98 -4.46
N MET A 55 -40.18 -6.88 -3.49
CA MET A 55 -39.16 -7.18 -2.49
C MET A 55 -37.82 -7.51 -3.13
N ALA A 56 -36.76 -6.89 -2.61
CA ALA A 56 -35.42 -7.03 -3.11
C ALA A 56 -34.44 -7.28 -1.97
N VAL A 57 -33.37 -8.00 -2.28
CA VAL A 57 -32.31 -8.31 -1.33
C VAL A 57 -31.01 -7.70 -1.82
N ILE A 58 -30.29 -7.04 -0.91
CA ILE A 58 -28.93 -6.57 -1.11
C ILE A 58 -28.02 -7.39 -0.19
N GLU A 59 -27.21 -8.24 -0.78
CA GLU A 59 -26.18 -9.02 -0.08
C GLU A 59 -24.83 -8.33 -0.26
N VAL A 60 -24.29 -7.82 0.83
CA VAL A 60 -23.03 -7.08 0.89
C VAL A 60 -21.97 -7.99 1.52
N GLY A 61 -21.08 -8.55 0.70
CA GLY A 61 -19.93 -9.28 1.23
C GLY A 61 -18.97 -8.36 1.95
N ILE A 62 -18.37 -8.81 3.04
CA ILE A 62 -17.42 -8.08 3.87
C ILE A 62 -16.00 -8.59 3.58
N PHE A 63 -15.05 -7.67 3.52
CA PHE A 63 -13.65 -8.00 3.28
C PHE A 63 -13.09 -8.97 4.33
N SER A 64 -12.16 -9.83 3.91
CA SER A 64 -11.50 -10.78 4.81
C SER A 64 -10.79 -10.05 5.97
N GLY A 65 -11.09 -10.49 7.20
CA GLY A 65 -10.54 -9.91 8.43
C GLY A 65 -11.28 -8.70 8.97
N PHE A 66 -12.45 -8.36 8.40
CA PHE A 66 -13.32 -7.29 8.88
C PHE A 66 -14.65 -7.84 9.38
N VAL A 67 -15.24 -7.15 10.34
CA VAL A 67 -16.58 -7.40 10.86
C VAL A 67 -17.42 -6.12 10.78
N PRO A 68 -18.71 -6.20 10.41
CA PRO A 68 -19.57 -5.02 10.36
C PRO A 68 -19.90 -4.52 11.76
N VAL A 69 -19.97 -3.20 11.91
CA VAL A 69 -20.38 -2.55 13.16
C VAL A 69 -21.90 -2.63 13.26
N GLU A 70 -22.40 -3.59 14.03
CA GLU A 70 -23.83 -3.87 14.17
C GLU A 70 -24.65 -2.65 14.61
N LYS A 71 -24.05 -1.76 15.42
CA LYS A 71 -24.70 -0.51 15.86
C LYS A 71 -25.13 0.35 14.68
N ASP A 72 -24.30 0.48 13.65
CA ASP A 72 -24.60 1.31 12.50
C ASP A 72 -25.75 0.72 11.68
N LEU A 73 -25.79 -0.61 11.53
CA LEU A 73 -26.88 -1.32 10.85
C LEU A 73 -28.21 -1.19 11.60
N LYS A 74 -28.20 -1.22 12.93
CA LYS A 74 -29.39 -0.96 13.76
C LYS A 74 -29.93 0.44 13.56
N GLU A 75 -29.05 1.44 13.56
CA GLU A 75 -29.45 2.82 13.30
C GLU A 75 -30.02 2.99 11.89
N GLU A 76 -29.45 2.29 10.91
CA GLU A 76 -29.90 2.39 9.53
C GLU A 76 -31.24 1.68 9.27
N ALA A 77 -31.47 0.53 9.90
CA ALA A 77 -32.79 -0.11 9.92
C ALA A 77 -33.86 0.74 10.61
N ALA A 78 -33.48 1.57 11.59
CA ALA A 78 -34.42 2.49 12.24
C ALA A 78 -34.70 3.76 11.42
N ARG A 79 -33.77 4.20 10.57
CA ARG A 79 -33.90 5.41 9.73
C ARG A 79 -34.52 5.15 8.37
N ASN A 80 -34.27 3.99 7.78
CA ASN A 80 -34.72 3.66 6.44
C ASN A 80 -36.00 2.81 6.48
N GLU A 81 -37.15 3.44 6.25
CA GLU A 81 -38.47 2.79 6.28
C GLU A 81 -38.62 1.65 5.26
N LEU A 82 -37.82 1.63 4.19
CA LEU A 82 -37.86 0.58 3.17
C LEU A 82 -37.05 -0.66 3.57
N LEU A 83 -36.16 -0.55 4.56
CA LEU A 83 -35.32 -1.64 5.04
C LEU A 83 -36.09 -2.45 6.10
N ALA A 84 -36.72 -3.55 5.67
CA ALA A 84 -37.54 -4.38 6.53
C ALA A 84 -36.73 -5.17 7.57
N LYS A 85 -35.55 -5.67 7.17
CA LYS A 85 -34.69 -6.50 8.03
C LYS A 85 -33.25 -6.48 7.56
N TYR A 86 -32.31 -6.70 8.48
CA TYR A 86 -30.94 -7.08 8.15
C TYR A 86 -30.52 -8.37 8.86
N GLU A 87 -29.56 -9.08 8.29
CA GLU A 87 -28.88 -10.24 8.87
C GLU A 87 -27.37 -10.09 8.72
N ILE A 88 -26.62 -10.44 9.76
CA ILE A 88 -25.15 -10.45 9.73
C ILE A 88 -24.71 -11.92 9.76
N THR A 89 -23.91 -12.30 8.78
CA THR A 89 -23.23 -13.60 8.72
C THR A 89 -21.73 -13.39 8.90
N GLU A 90 -20.95 -14.46 8.94
CA GLU A 90 -19.48 -14.36 9.03
C GLU A 90 -18.85 -13.60 7.85
N LYS A 91 -19.50 -13.61 6.68
CA LYS A 91 -18.93 -13.05 5.44
C LYS A 91 -19.76 -11.96 4.82
N ASN A 92 -21.05 -11.85 5.12
CA ASN A 92 -21.98 -10.97 4.42
C ASN A 92 -22.90 -10.24 5.41
N VAL A 93 -23.30 -9.03 5.05
CA VAL A 93 -24.48 -8.34 5.58
C VAL A 93 -25.59 -8.48 4.55
N ILE A 94 -26.71 -9.06 4.93
CA ILE A 94 -27.88 -9.28 4.06
C ILE A 94 -28.95 -8.27 4.45
N LEU A 95 -29.41 -7.47 3.50
CA LEU A 95 -30.39 -6.41 3.70
C LEU A 95 -31.64 -6.74 2.90
N TYR A 96 -32.79 -6.78 3.56
CA TYR A 96 -34.09 -7.10 2.97
C TYR A 96 -34.91 -5.82 2.83
N PHE A 97 -35.30 -5.49 1.61
CA PHE A 97 -36.12 -4.32 1.31
C PHE A 97 -37.52 -4.74 0.85
N ASP A 98 -38.53 -4.02 1.31
CA ASP A 98 -39.89 -4.20 0.84
C ASP A 98 -40.02 -3.82 -0.65
N LYS A 99 -39.26 -2.79 -1.06
CA LYS A 99 -39.13 -2.33 -2.45
C LYS A 99 -37.89 -1.46 -2.63
N ILE A 100 -37.39 -1.38 -3.86
CA ILE A 100 -36.36 -0.43 -4.30
C ILE A 100 -37.01 0.50 -5.34
N PRO A 101 -37.07 1.81 -5.08
CA PRO A 101 -37.64 2.78 -6.02
C PRO A 101 -36.83 2.90 -7.31
N ALA A 102 -37.52 3.29 -8.40
CA ALA A 102 -36.87 3.59 -9.67
C ALA A 102 -36.37 5.02 -9.80
N GLU A 103 -37.01 5.95 -9.09
CA GLU A 103 -36.74 7.40 -9.20
C GLU A 103 -35.53 7.82 -8.36
N VAL A 104 -35.44 7.32 -7.12
CA VAL A 104 -34.40 7.71 -6.15
C VAL A 104 -33.58 6.49 -5.75
N PRO A 105 -32.23 6.58 -5.74
CA PRO A 105 -31.38 5.52 -5.21
C PRO A 105 -31.67 5.26 -3.73
N THR A 106 -31.81 3.99 -3.37
CA THR A 106 -31.84 3.56 -1.96
C THR A 106 -30.43 3.22 -1.54
N CYS A 107 -29.91 3.93 -0.53
CA CYS A 107 -28.58 3.73 0.01
C CYS A 107 -28.63 3.23 1.45
N VAL A 108 -27.66 2.40 1.82
CA VAL A 108 -27.42 1.96 3.20
C VAL A 108 -25.96 2.17 3.52
N LYS A 109 -25.70 2.78 4.68
CA LYS A 109 -24.34 3.07 5.14
C LYS A 109 -24.06 2.43 6.49
N PHE A 110 -22.94 1.75 6.60
CA PHE A 110 -22.47 1.15 7.84
C PHE A 110 -20.95 1.04 7.84
N ARG A 111 -20.34 0.94 9.02
CA ARG A 111 -18.89 0.75 9.13
C ARG A 111 -18.54 -0.73 9.25
N ALA A 112 -17.33 -1.07 8.81
CA ALA A 112 -16.69 -2.35 9.10
C ALA A 112 -15.36 -2.10 9.83
N GLU A 113 -15.16 -2.80 10.94
CA GLU A 113 -13.95 -2.72 11.73
C GLU A 113 -13.06 -3.94 11.52
N ARG A 114 -11.74 -3.72 11.55
CA ARG A 114 -10.79 -4.82 11.35
C ARG A 114 -10.67 -5.67 12.61
N GLU A 115 -11.09 -6.93 12.50
CA GLU A 115 -10.95 -7.93 13.56
C GLU A 115 -9.60 -8.64 13.48
N HIS A 116 -9.16 -8.98 12.27
CA HIS A 116 -7.93 -9.71 11.99
C HIS A 116 -7.07 -9.01 10.94
N VAL A 117 -5.74 -9.00 11.15
CA VAL A 117 -4.79 -8.44 10.18
C VAL A 117 -4.58 -9.45 9.06
N VAL A 118 -5.11 -9.14 7.87
CA VAL A 118 -4.96 -9.97 6.67
C VAL A 118 -4.02 -9.26 5.69
N HIS A 119 -2.99 -9.98 5.22
CA HIS A 119 -1.96 -9.43 4.31
C HIS A 119 -2.43 -9.32 2.85
N ASN A 120 -3.52 -10.00 2.51
CA ASN A 120 -4.12 -10.00 1.17
C ASN A 120 -5.64 -9.83 1.29
N VAL A 121 -6.07 -8.59 1.47
CA VAL A 121 -7.49 -8.25 1.48
C VAL A 121 -7.98 -8.22 0.04
N GLN A 122 -8.89 -9.12 -0.30
CA GLN A 122 -9.50 -9.19 -1.62
C GLN A 122 -10.72 -8.28 -1.70
N SER A 123 -11.03 -7.81 -2.91
CA SER A 123 -12.32 -7.15 -3.17
C SER A 123 -13.48 -8.05 -2.77
N ALA A 124 -14.51 -7.46 -2.20
CA ALA A 124 -15.73 -8.14 -1.82
C ALA A 124 -16.82 -7.86 -2.86
N VAL A 125 -17.94 -8.57 -2.75
CA VAL A 125 -19.00 -8.57 -3.75
C VAL A 125 -20.27 -8.01 -3.13
N VAL A 126 -20.89 -7.07 -3.83
CA VAL A 126 -22.28 -6.69 -3.58
C VAL A 126 -23.14 -7.36 -4.64
N LYS A 127 -24.20 -8.03 -4.20
CA LYS A 127 -25.20 -8.63 -5.08
C LYS A 127 -26.58 -8.10 -4.72
N VAL A 128 -27.27 -7.52 -5.70
CA VAL A 128 -28.66 -7.10 -5.58
C VAL A 128 -29.51 -8.07 -6.40
N TYR A 129 -30.59 -8.59 -5.84
CA TYR A 129 -31.47 -9.52 -6.55
C TYR A 129 -32.93 -9.41 -6.12
N ASP A 130 -33.82 -9.80 -7.03
CA ASP A 130 -35.25 -9.93 -6.74
C ASP A 130 -35.47 -11.13 -5.79
N TYR A 131 -36.25 -10.91 -4.73
CA TYR A 131 -36.50 -11.92 -3.70
C TYR A 131 -37.23 -13.16 -4.25
N TYR A 132 -38.14 -12.99 -5.21
CA TYR A 132 -38.94 -14.07 -5.79
C TYR A 132 -38.26 -14.72 -7.00
N ASN A 133 -37.43 -13.97 -7.73
CA ASN A 133 -36.67 -14.49 -8.85
C ASN A 133 -35.19 -14.08 -8.79
N PRO A 134 -34.36 -14.78 -7.98
CA PRO A 134 -32.96 -14.43 -7.78
C PRO A 134 -32.07 -14.48 -9.03
N MET A 135 -32.56 -15.07 -10.14
CA MET A 135 -31.88 -15.00 -11.45
C MET A 135 -31.84 -13.57 -11.98
N HIS A 136 -32.81 -12.73 -11.59
CA HIS A 136 -32.78 -11.30 -11.85
C HIS A 136 -31.90 -10.63 -10.80
N SER A 137 -30.62 -10.52 -11.12
CA SER A 137 -29.62 -9.97 -10.19
C SER A 137 -28.61 -9.08 -10.91
N CYS A 138 -27.99 -8.21 -10.12
CA CYS A 138 -26.84 -7.42 -10.51
C CYS A 138 -25.75 -7.60 -9.44
N THR A 139 -24.52 -7.75 -9.89
CA THR A 139 -23.38 -8.02 -9.03
C THR A 139 -22.28 -7.01 -9.35
N GLN A 140 -21.67 -6.45 -8.32
CA GLN A 140 -20.54 -5.55 -8.46
C GLN A 140 -19.49 -5.86 -7.41
N PHE A 141 -18.22 -5.78 -7.81
CA PHE A 141 -17.11 -5.85 -6.88
C PHE A 141 -16.87 -4.48 -6.28
N TYR A 142 -16.57 -4.44 -4.99
CA TYR A 142 -16.04 -3.25 -4.34
C TYR A 142 -14.76 -3.64 -3.61
N GLY A 143 -13.84 -2.69 -3.51
CA GLY A 143 -12.56 -2.87 -2.86
C GLY A 143 -12.31 -1.74 -1.87
N PRO A 144 -11.23 -1.85 -1.09
CA PRO A 144 -10.71 -0.71 -0.35
C PRO A 144 -10.45 0.45 -1.33
N GLY A 145 -10.70 1.70 -0.92
CA GLY A 145 -10.54 2.88 -1.79
C GLY A 145 -9.15 3.01 -2.43
N SER A 146 -9.01 3.87 -3.43
CA SER A 146 -7.75 4.11 -4.18
C SER A 146 -6.55 4.48 -3.30
N THR A 147 -6.82 5.07 -2.14
CA THR A 147 -5.85 5.50 -1.12
C THR A 147 -5.66 4.48 -0.01
N SER A 148 -6.34 3.34 -0.07
CA SER A 148 -6.26 2.31 0.96
C SER A 148 -4.94 1.53 0.87
N PRO A 149 -4.27 1.27 2.01
CA PRO A 149 -3.11 0.38 2.06
C PRO A 149 -3.45 -1.07 1.70
N LEU A 150 -4.74 -1.41 1.61
CA LEU A 150 -5.24 -2.74 1.26
C LEU A 150 -5.49 -2.89 -0.25
N LEU A 151 -5.51 -1.78 -1.01
CA LEU A 151 -5.77 -1.84 -2.45
C LEU A 151 -4.52 -2.30 -3.22
N LYS A 152 -4.67 -3.41 -3.94
CA LYS A 152 -3.63 -4.05 -4.76
C LYS A 152 -3.57 -3.58 -6.20
N LEU A 153 -4.14 -2.42 -6.51
CA LEU A 153 -4.08 -1.85 -7.85
C LEU A 153 -3.27 -0.54 -7.80
N ILE A 154 -2.43 -0.34 -8.81
CA ILE A 154 -1.89 0.96 -9.18
C ILE A 154 -2.71 1.39 -10.38
N CYS A 155 -3.52 2.43 -10.22
CA CYS A 155 -4.29 2.99 -11.31
C CYS A 155 -3.82 4.43 -11.55
N GLU A 156 -3.42 4.73 -12.78
CA GLU A 156 -3.22 6.09 -13.26
C GLU A 156 -4.13 6.28 -14.49
N ASP A 157 -4.94 7.34 -14.46
CA ASP A 157 -6.08 7.58 -15.35
C ASP A 157 -7.03 6.37 -15.45
N ASN A 158 -6.94 5.59 -16.54
CA ASN A 158 -7.75 4.41 -16.84
C ASN A 158 -6.92 3.12 -16.97
N GLN A 159 -5.62 3.18 -16.66
CA GLN A 159 -4.73 2.02 -16.74
C GLN A 159 -4.44 1.54 -15.32
N CYS A 160 -4.97 0.36 -15.00
CA CYS A 160 -4.76 -0.28 -13.71
C CYS A 160 -3.84 -1.49 -13.86
N GLN A 161 -2.74 -1.50 -13.11
CA GLN A 161 -1.85 -2.64 -13.00
C GLN A 161 -2.01 -3.30 -11.62
N CYS A 162 -2.08 -4.63 -11.60
CA CYS A 162 -2.03 -5.40 -10.36
C CYS A 162 -0.68 -5.18 -9.67
N ALA A 163 -0.71 -4.56 -8.50
CA ALA A 163 0.40 -4.44 -7.58
C ALA A 163 0.27 -5.55 -6.53
N GLU A 164 0.73 -6.74 -6.86
CA GLU A 164 1.21 -7.63 -5.80
C GLU A 164 2.31 -6.89 -5.03
N ALA A 165 2.40 -7.11 -3.71
CA ALA A 165 3.35 -6.41 -2.86
C ALA A 165 4.79 -6.86 -3.18
N GLU A 166 5.34 -6.32 -4.25
CA GLU A 166 6.75 -6.45 -4.59
C GLU A 166 7.54 -5.61 -3.60
N CYS A 167 7.99 -6.24 -2.53
CA CYS A 167 8.87 -5.61 -1.55
C CYS A 167 10.33 -5.92 -1.86
N PRO A 168 11.27 -5.04 -1.49
CA PRO A 168 12.69 -5.37 -1.52
C PRO A 168 12.96 -6.66 -0.73
N SER A 169 13.93 -7.45 -1.20
CA SER A 169 14.30 -8.70 -0.54
C SER A 169 14.74 -8.47 0.92
N LYS A 170 14.34 -9.36 1.84
CA LYS A 170 14.76 -9.34 3.26
C LYS A 170 16.26 -9.58 3.43
N GLU A 171 16.86 -10.38 2.56
CA GLU A 171 18.29 -10.70 2.58
C GLU A 171 18.94 -10.34 1.23
N PRO A 172 19.05 -9.04 0.91
CA PRO A 172 19.41 -8.58 -0.43
C PRO A 172 20.85 -8.96 -0.85
N PHE A 173 21.72 -9.28 0.10
CA PHE A 173 23.16 -9.49 -0.13
C PHE A 173 23.69 -10.84 0.36
N HIS A 174 22.82 -11.79 0.68
CA HIS A 174 23.22 -13.11 1.21
C HIS A 174 24.14 -13.90 0.24
N GLU A 175 23.94 -13.77 -1.07
CA GLU A 175 24.84 -14.39 -2.07
C GLU A 175 26.24 -13.76 -2.06
N ILE A 176 26.34 -12.47 -1.71
CA ILE A 176 27.62 -11.78 -1.59
C ILE A 176 28.33 -12.24 -0.32
N THR A 177 27.62 -12.37 0.80
CA THR A 177 28.23 -12.80 2.07
C THR A 177 28.72 -14.24 2.00
N LYS A 178 27.98 -15.12 1.30
CA LYS A 178 28.37 -16.52 1.01
C LYS A 178 29.58 -16.68 0.09
N ALA A 179 29.91 -15.69 -0.73
CA ALA A 179 31.09 -15.79 -1.59
C ALA A 179 32.36 -15.82 -0.74
N GLY A 180 33.23 -16.82 -0.99
CA GLY A 180 34.37 -17.15 -0.12
C GLY A 180 35.35 -15.99 0.12
N THR A 181 36.05 -15.55 -0.93
CA THR A 181 37.13 -14.54 -0.78
C THR A 181 36.60 -13.11 -0.92
N THR A 182 37.18 -12.15 -0.18
CA THR A 182 36.84 -10.72 -0.27
C THR A 182 36.94 -10.18 -1.69
N PHE A 183 37.89 -10.68 -2.48
CA PHE A 183 38.02 -10.33 -3.89
C PHE A 183 36.77 -10.72 -4.69
N LYS A 184 36.29 -11.96 -4.52
CA LYS A 184 35.07 -12.44 -5.19
C LYS A 184 33.84 -11.67 -4.72
N GLN A 185 33.75 -11.35 -3.43
CA GLN A 185 32.67 -10.55 -2.88
C GLN A 185 32.62 -9.13 -3.47
N ARG A 186 33.77 -8.45 -3.52
CA ARG A 186 33.91 -7.13 -4.14
C ARG A 186 33.52 -7.16 -5.61
N LYS A 187 33.98 -8.18 -6.35
CA LYS A 187 33.61 -8.39 -7.75
C LYS A 187 32.10 -8.57 -7.89
N ASN A 188 31.49 -9.47 -7.11
CA ASN A 188 30.05 -9.73 -7.16
C ASN A 188 29.21 -8.50 -6.78
N LEU A 189 29.64 -7.72 -5.79
CA LEU A 189 28.97 -6.48 -5.39
C LEU A 189 29.08 -5.41 -6.49
N GLY A 190 30.24 -5.28 -7.13
CA GLY A 190 30.43 -4.41 -8.30
C GLY A 190 29.53 -4.81 -9.46
N THR A 191 29.54 -6.10 -9.85
CA THR A 191 28.63 -6.66 -10.88
C THR A 191 27.16 -6.44 -10.53
N MET A 192 26.78 -6.58 -9.25
CA MET A 192 25.40 -6.30 -8.83
C MET A 192 25.05 -4.83 -9.04
N ALA A 193 25.90 -3.89 -8.60
CA ALA A 193 25.65 -2.47 -8.76
C ALA A 193 25.69 -2.01 -10.23
N CYS A 194 26.58 -2.59 -11.04
CA CYS A 194 26.82 -2.14 -12.42
C CYS A 194 25.96 -2.83 -13.47
N ASP A 195 25.78 -4.14 -13.36
CA ASP A 195 25.24 -4.97 -14.44
C ASP A 195 23.80 -5.42 -14.17
N LYS A 196 23.37 -5.43 -12.90
CA LYS A 196 22.03 -5.91 -12.50
C LYS A 196 21.03 -4.81 -12.12
N HIS A 197 21.48 -3.57 -11.98
CA HIS A 197 20.66 -2.44 -11.55
C HIS A 197 21.00 -1.22 -12.41
N ASP A 198 20.02 -0.35 -12.64
CA ASP A 198 20.20 0.84 -13.47
C ASP A 198 20.95 1.92 -12.70
N PHE A 199 20.64 2.08 -11.41
CA PHE A 199 21.31 3.04 -10.54
C PHE A 199 21.79 2.39 -9.23
N ALA A 200 22.81 3.02 -8.64
CA ALA A 200 23.32 2.67 -7.32
C ALA A 200 23.78 3.92 -6.57
N TRP A 201 23.12 4.23 -5.45
CA TRP A 201 23.39 5.44 -4.68
C TRP A 201 23.65 5.15 -3.21
N LYS A 202 24.40 6.03 -2.58
CA LYS A 202 24.48 6.17 -1.13
C LYS A 202 23.96 7.56 -0.76
N GLY A 203 23.19 7.62 0.31
CA GLY A 203 22.58 8.86 0.74
C GLY A 203 21.88 8.76 2.08
N GLN A 204 21.20 9.84 2.45
CA GLN A 204 20.50 9.98 3.72
C GLN A 204 18.99 10.12 3.52
N VAL A 205 18.22 9.49 4.41
CA VAL A 205 16.77 9.67 4.45
C VAL A 205 16.44 11.00 5.15
N PHE A 206 15.81 11.92 4.42
CA PHE A 206 15.39 13.22 4.92
C PHE A 206 14.01 13.16 5.57
N SER A 207 13.04 12.50 4.94
CA SER A 207 11.73 12.21 5.52
C SER A 207 11.20 10.87 5.04
N ASN A 208 10.28 10.30 5.82
CA ASN A 208 9.60 9.03 5.53
C ASN A 208 8.15 9.19 6.01
N GLU A 209 7.28 9.58 5.09
CA GLU A 209 5.89 9.94 5.36
C GLU A 209 4.96 8.92 4.72
N VAL A 210 3.86 8.59 5.39
CA VAL A 210 2.82 7.71 4.83
C VAL A 210 1.65 8.56 4.39
N GLU A 211 1.30 8.47 3.12
CA GLU A 211 0.19 9.19 2.50
C GLU A 211 -0.52 8.23 1.53
N ASN A 212 -1.85 8.13 1.63
CA ASN A 212 -2.68 7.33 0.72
C ASN A 212 -2.24 5.86 0.58
N GLY A 213 -1.80 5.22 1.67
CA GLY A 213 -1.35 3.83 1.68
C GLY A 213 0.04 3.60 1.05
N TYR A 214 0.74 4.68 0.72
CA TYR A 214 2.12 4.65 0.25
C TYR A 214 3.04 5.36 1.22
N ARG A 215 4.26 4.86 1.27
CA ARG A 215 5.38 5.48 1.95
C ARG A 215 6.14 6.33 0.94
N ASN A 216 6.17 7.63 1.16
CA ASN A 216 6.94 8.60 0.39
C ASN A 216 8.21 8.95 1.17
N ILE A 217 9.35 8.47 0.69
CA ILE A 217 10.65 8.65 1.32
C ILE A 217 11.41 9.69 0.53
N ARG A 218 11.73 10.82 1.17
CA ARG A 218 12.59 11.85 0.57
C ARG A 218 14.04 11.48 0.87
N PHE A 219 14.79 11.14 -0.16
CA PHE A 219 16.15 10.65 -0.08
C PHE A 219 17.12 11.67 -0.68
N LYS A 220 18.15 12.03 0.10
CA LYS A 220 19.23 12.91 -0.35
C LYS A 220 20.41 12.06 -0.79
N VAL A 221 20.77 12.12 -2.08
CA VAL A 221 21.90 11.38 -2.62
C VAL A 221 23.21 12.12 -2.26
N ASP A 222 24.12 11.42 -1.59
CA ASP A 222 25.44 11.95 -1.21
C ASP A 222 26.55 11.42 -2.12
N VAL A 223 26.46 10.17 -2.56
CA VAL A 223 27.44 9.52 -3.43
C VAL A 223 26.72 8.72 -4.51
N VAL A 224 27.09 8.96 -5.75
CA VAL A 224 26.62 8.21 -6.92
C VAL A 224 27.66 7.14 -7.24
N VAL A 225 27.31 5.86 -7.04
CA VAL A 225 28.16 4.72 -7.43
C VAL A 225 27.95 4.40 -8.90
N LYS A 226 26.68 4.43 -9.34
CA LYS A 226 26.25 4.31 -10.73
C LYS A 226 25.14 5.32 -11.01
N GLU A 227 25.31 6.08 -12.08
CA GLU A 227 24.28 6.95 -12.63
C GLU A 227 23.17 6.12 -13.27
N GLY A 228 21.93 6.51 -13.06
CA GLY A 228 20.78 5.98 -13.81
C GLY A 228 20.43 6.91 -14.96
N ALA A 229 19.14 7.03 -15.25
CA ALA A 229 18.60 7.95 -16.25
C ALA A 229 18.81 9.44 -15.90
N GLU A 230 19.04 9.75 -14.61
CA GLU A 230 19.40 11.08 -14.15
C GLU A 230 20.92 11.26 -14.08
N ASN A 231 21.41 12.39 -14.60
CA ASN A 231 22.81 12.76 -14.49
C ASN A 231 23.18 13.16 -13.05
N ASN A 232 24.48 13.09 -12.74
CA ASN A 232 25.02 13.34 -11.39
C ASN A 232 24.62 14.72 -10.81
N THR A 233 24.62 15.77 -11.62
CA THR A 233 24.30 17.14 -11.18
C THR A 233 22.85 17.27 -10.70
N ALA A 234 21.90 16.63 -11.38
CA ALA A 234 20.50 16.59 -10.98
C ALA A 234 20.28 15.67 -9.76
N LEU A 235 21.09 14.62 -9.62
CA LEU A 235 20.99 13.66 -8.52
C LEU A 235 21.35 14.27 -7.16
N VAL A 236 22.44 15.04 -7.10
CA VAL A 236 22.99 15.60 -5.85
C VAL A 236 22.29 16.88 -5.40
N SER A 237 21.67 17.61 -6.34
CA SER A 237 21.02 18.90 -6.05
C SER A 237 19.62 18.77 -5.43
N ASN A 238 18.88 17.70 -5.73
CA ASN A 238 17.47 17.56 -5.38
C ASN A 238 17.20 16.31 -4.54
N LEU A 239 16.18 16.38 -3.67
CA LEU A 239 15.67 15.21 -2.96
C LEU A 239 14.95 14.27 -3.93
N LYS A 240 15.32 13.00 -3.91
CA LYS A 240 14.64 11.94 -4.67
C LYS A 240 13.47 11.41 -3.88
N ILE A 241 12.40 11.09 -4.57
CA ILE A 241 11.20 10.50 -3.95
C ILE A 241 11.27 9.00 -4.23
N LEU A 242 11.58 8.23 -3.19
CA LEU A 242 11.45 6.78 -3.21
C LEU A 242 10.06 6.44 -2.70
N ARG A 243 9.38 5.50 -3.34
CA ARG A 243 8.01 5.14 -3.01
C ARG A 243 7.91 3.65 -2.69
N ALA A 244 7.21 3.30 -1.63
CA ALA A 244 6.91 1.91 -1.30
C ALA A 244 5.46 1.80 -0.83
N ARG A 245 4.91 0.58 -0.77
CA ARG A 245 3.65 0.35 -0.06
C ARG A 245 3.86 0.50 1.44
N GLU A 246 2.87 1.02 2.16
CA GLU A 246 2.95 1.20 3.62
C GLU A 246 3.29 -0.10 4.36
N LEU A 247 2.72 -1.23 3.92
CA LEU A 247 2.93 -2.57 4.48
C LEU A 247 4.32 -3.15 4.17
N CYS A 248 5.14 -2.45 3.38
CA CYS A 248 6.47 -2.92 3.01
C CYS A 248 7.50 -2.58 4.11
N HIS A 249 7.61 -3.44 5.11
CA HIS A 249 8.52 -3.22 6.24
C HIS A 249 10.00 -3.07 5.85
N MET A 250 10.42 -3.63 4.71
CA MET A 250 11.78 -3.44 4.20
C MET A 250 12.08 -1.99 3.77
N ALA A 251 11.04 -1.19 3.56
CA ALA A 251 11.12 0.24 3.28
C ALA A 251 10.91 1.11 4.53
N ASP A 252 10.90 0.54 5.74
CA ASP A 252 10.88 1.29 7.01
C ASP A 252 12.24 1.95 7.28
N LEU A 253 12.67 2.83 6.38
CA LEU A 253 13.95 3.51 6.47
C LEU A 253 13.89 4.60 7.54
N THR A 254 14.90 4.62 8.42
CA THR A 254 14.96 5.56 9.53
C THR A 254 15.35 6.95 9.05
N VAL A 255 14.61 7.97 9.49
CA VAL A 255 14.95 9.37 9.21
C VAL A 255 16.32 9.68 9.79
N GLY A 256 17.17 10.32 8.99
CA GLY A 256 18.58 10.58 9.30
C GLY A 256 19.51 9.37 9.08
N GLY A 257 18.97 8.18 8.83
CA GLY A 257 19.74 6.99 8.50
C GLY A 257 20.44 7.10 7.13
N ILE A 258 21.60 6.46 7.02
CA ILE A 258 22.41 6.43 5.80
C ILE A 258 22.21 5.07 5.15
N TYR A 259 21.84 5.06 3.87
CA TYR A 259 21.53 3.85 3.13
C TYR A 259 22.28 3.80 1.81
N VAL A 260 22.58 2.59 1.36
CA VAL A 260 22.97 2.29 -0.02
C VAL A 260 21.80 1.61 -0.70
N ILE A 261 21.33 2.14 -1.82
CA ILE A 261 20.16 1.67 -2.54
C ILE A 261 20.55 1.40 -4.00
N PHE A 262 20.30 0.18 -4.46
CA PHE A 262 20.38 -0.21 -5.87
C PHE A 262 18.98 -0.44 -6.39
N GLY A 263 18.66 0.06 -7.58
CA GLY A 263 17.33 -0.05 -8.13
C GLY A 263 17.30 0.08 -9.64
N GLN A 264 16.07 0.13 -10.17
CA GLN A 264 15.80 0.31 -11.58
C GLN A 264 15.20 1.69 -11.81
N ASP A 265 15.52 2.30 -12.93
CA ASP A 265 14.94 3.59 -13.26
C ASP A 265 13.44 3.45 -13.52
N SER A 266 12.68 4.42 -13.00
CA SER A 266 11.24 4.52 -13.21
C SER A 266 10.92 5.35 -14.46
N GLU A 267 9.78 5.07 -15.08
CA GLU A 267 9.26 5.93 -16.14
C GLU A 267 8.97 7.35 -15.57
N PRO A 268 9.51 8.41 -16.20
CA PRO A 268 9.25 9.78 -15.75
C PRO A 268 7.80 10.15 -16.03
N PHE A 269 7.18 10.92 -15.12
CA PHE A 269 5.84 11.47 -15.34
C PHE A 269 5.86 12.99 -15.19
N GLU A 270 5.01 13.67 -15.96
CA GLU A 270 4.91 15.12 -15.94
C GLU A 270 3.84 15.59 -14.96
N ARG A 271 4.20 16.56 -14.11
CA ARG A 271 3.23 17.25 -13.25
C ARG A 271 3.50 18.75 -13.29
N ASN A 272 2.52 19.52 -13.74
CA ASN A 272 2.61 20.98 -13.85
C ASN A 272 3.83 21.44 -14.68
N GLY A 273 4.15 20.72 -15.76
CA GLY A 273 5.29 21.02 -16.65
C GLY A 273 6.67 20.63 -16.09
N ASN A 274 6.73 20.05 -14.88
CA ASN A 274 7.96 19.49 -14.33
C ASN A 274 7.97 17.96 -14.50
N VAL A 275 9.07 17.44 -15.05
CA VAL A 275 9.33 16.00 -15.12
C VAL A 275 9.75 15.52 -13.74
N ILE A 276 8.92 14.71 -13.09
CA ILE A 276 9.20 14.11 -11.79
C ILE A 276 9.51 12.63 -12.00
N ARG A 277 10.60 12.17 -11.40
CA ARG A 277 10.92 10.75 -11.30
C ARG A 277 10.63 10.25 -9.89
N ARG A 278 9.97 9.10 -9.80
CA ARG A 278 9.61 8.42 -8.55
C ARG A 278 10.19 7.02 -8.59
N TYR A 279 11.05 6.69 -7.63
CA TYR A 279 11.73 5.42 -7.61
C TYR A 279 10.97 4.42 -6.75
N ASP A 280 10.32 3.44 -7.36
CA ASP A 280 9.55 2.43 -6.64
C ASP A 280 10.47 1.39 -6.00
N LEU A 281 10.32 1.20 -4.68
CA LEU A 281 11.04 0.22 -3.88
C LEU A 281 10.37 -1.15 -4.03
N ASN A 282 10.63 -1.79 -5.17
CA ASN A 282 10.07 -3.10 -5.52
C ASN A 282 11.03 -4.27 -5.21
N GLN A 283 10.70 -5.47 -5.69
CA GLN A 283 11.51 -6.69 -5.51
C GLN A 283 12.90 -6.66 -6.18
N ASN A 284 13.12 -5.76 -7.13
CA ASN A 284 14.41 -5.57 -7.79
C ASN A 284 15.28 -4.55 -7.06
N VAL A 285 14.76 -3.88 -6.02
CA VAL A 285 15.53 -2.96 -5.22
C VAL A 285 16.33 -3.72 -4.14
N ARG A 286 17.54 -3.25 -3.88
CA ARG A 286 18.43 -3.77 -2.83
C ARG A 286 18.81 -2.61 -1.90
N ILE A 287 18.58 -2.78 -0.61
CA ILE A 287 18.79 -1.73 0.40
C ILE A 287 19.77 -2.24 1.45
N PHE A 288 20.81 -1.46 1.75
CA PHE A 288 21.71 -1.69 2.85
C PHE A 288 21.73 -0.49 3.80
N ASN A 289 21.49 -0.71 5.08
CA ASN A 289 21.65 0.33 6.11
C ASN A 289 23.12 0.44 6.51
N MET A 290 23.76 1.58 6.23
CA MET A 290 25.16 1.86 6.61
C MET A 290 25.32 2.24 8.09
N HIS A 291 24.24 2.61 8.75
CA HIS A 291 24.23 3.11 10.13
C HIS A 291 23.51 2.16 11.09
N ASP A 292 23.29 0.91 10.70
CA ASP A 292 22.78 -0.10 11.61
C ASP A 292 23.81 -0.31 12.76
N ARG A 293 23.29 -0.33 13.98
CA ARG A 293 24.06 -0.57 15.21
C ARG A 293 24.20 -2.05 15.52
N SER A 294 23.62 -2.92 14.70
CA SER A 294 23.81 -4.36 14.82
C SER A 294 25.30 -4.72 14.76
N SER A 295 25.73 -5.49 15.75
CA SER A 295 27.14 -5.88 15.90
C SER A 295 27.41 -7.27 15.31
N THR A 296 26.59 -7.73 14.36
CA THR A 296 26.75 -9.08 13.80
C THR A 296 28.02 -9.16 12.94
N PRO A 297 28.72 -10.30 12.93
CA PRO A 297 29.90 -10.49 12.07
C PRO A 297 29.59 -10.27 10.58
N GLU A 298 28.40 -10.67 10.15
CA GLU A 298 27.93 -10.47 8.77
C GLU A 298 27.76 -9.00 8.43
N TYR A 299 27.13 -8.22 9.32
CA TYR A 299 26.96 -6.79 9.12
C TYR A 299 28.30 -6.07 9.00
N ARG A 300 29.27 -6.35 9.87
CA ARG A 300 30.61 -5.74 9.78
C ARG A 300 31.29 -6.04 8.44
N LYS A 301 31.16 -7.27 7.95
CA LYS A 301 31.71 -7.68 6.65
C LYS A 301 31.05 -6.91 5.52
N LEU A 302 29.72 -6.85 5.48
CA LEU A 302 28.97 -6.07 4.48
C LEU A 302 29.30 -4.58 4.55
N SER A 303 29.32 -3.99 5.75
CA SER A 303 29.67 -2.58 5.97
C SER A 303 31.04 -2.25 5.37
N SER A 304 32.04 -3.12 5.56
CA SER A 304 33.36 -2.95 4.94
C SER A 304 33.35 -3.03 3.41
N LEU A 305 32.49 -3.88 2.83
CA LEU A 305 32.32 -4.01 1.39
C LEU A 305 31.61 -2.78 0.80
N PHE A 306 30.57 -2.28 1.45
CA PHE A 306 29.86 -1.06 1.02
C PHE A 306 30.71 0.19 1.20
N GLN A 307 31.54 0.26 2.23
CA GLN A 307 32.52 1.33 2.38
C GLN A 307 33.53 1.29 1.22
N TRP A 308 33.99 0.10 0.81
CA TRP A 308 34.82 -0.03 -0.39
C TRP A 308 34.06 0.38 -1.66
N LEU A 309 32.82 -0.05 -1.84
CA LEU A 309 32.02 0.26 -3.03
C LEU A 309 31.79 1.77 -3.19
N THR A 310 31.49 2.46 -2.10
CA THR A 310 31.17 3.89 -2.12
C THR A 310 32.39 4.80 -2.07
N THR A 311 33.61 4.25 -2.03
CA THR A 311 34.85 5.03 -2.02
C THR A 311 35.92 4.45 -2.95
N GLY A 312 36.45 3.28 -2.61
CA GLY A 312 37.56 2.63 -3.31
C GLY A 312 37.21 2.12 -4.71
N PHE A 313 35.98 1.66 -4.92
CA PHE A 313 35.51 1.21 -6.23
C PHE A 313 35.39 2.38 -7.22
N ILE A 314 34.74 3.47 -6.80
CA ILE A 314 34.62 4.70 -7.60
C ILE A 314 35.99 5.26 -7.98
N LYS A 315 36.93 5.34 -7.01
CA LYS A 315 38.31 5.79 -7.27
C LYS A 315 39.08 4.93 -8.28
N ARG A 316 38.64 3.70 -8.53
CA ARG A 316 39.26 2.75 -9.47
C ARG A 316 38.52 2.67 -10.81
N GLY A 317 37.67 3.65 -11.11
CA GLY A 317 36.94 3.74 -12.38
C GLY A 317 35.46 3.34 -12.29
N GLY A 318 34.97 2.94 -11.10
CA GLY A 318 33.55 2.68 -10.88
C GLY A 318 32.96 1.62 -11.82
N CYS A 319 31.68 1.79 -12.17
CA CYS A 319 31.12 1.13 -13.35
C CYS A 319 31.77 1.81 -14.56
N GLY A 320 32.63 1.09 -15.30
CA GLY A 320 33.30 1.63 -16.48
C GLY A 320 32.31 2.18 -17.52
N PRO A 321 32.77 2.87 -18.57
CA PRO A 321 31.90 3.35 -19.64
C PRO A 321 31.18 2.15 -20.27
N GLN A 322 29.84 2.22 -20.30
CA GLN A 322 28.99 1.26 -21.03
C GLN A 322 29.01 1.56 -22.52
#